data_AF-A0A6I6AGG4-F1
#
_entry.id   AF-A0A6I6AGG4-F1
#
_cell.length_a   1.000
_cell.length_b   1.000
_cell.length_c   1.000
_cell.angle_alpha   90.00
_cell.angle_beta   90.00
_cell.angle_gamma   90.00
#
_symmetry.space_group_name_H-M   'P 1'
#
loop_
_entity.id
_entity.type
_entity.pdbx_description
1 polymer ?
#
loop_
_entity_poly.entity_id
_entity_poly.type
_entity_poly.pdbx_seq_one_letter_code
_entity_poly.pdbx_strand_id
1 'polypeptide(L)'
;MLTLPVIGWERYFMIFIINDDESYLRWINANPSGYVVNAQNPPSPNNLFLHRSSCSHISSSKRSNWTTKSYLKVCSNDVNELNEWATGTVDGELASCGHCKPDTSNQSEKISEHPVVVSLTEPQSEVELPFLKYPDQGRRFLGKRSGDNSRRGYGLTLRRLTGLSSCAYCGMDLFDSYEHWLLLQVDHVIPTTVGKRLGIPVEWLEDYSNMVLACSACNSFDNQFDDPDVIFAPQTEDEFFDLRDMVFTKRKPRIHKCQSSERSFFEGKPWEHK
;
A
#
# COMPACT_ATOMS: atom_id res chain seq x y z
N MET A 1 -15.94 2.81 35.77
CA MET A 1 -15.96 2.73 34.30
C MET A 1 -15.02 3.80 33.80
N LEU A 2 -13.79 3.43 33.43
CA LEU A 2 -12.77 4.35 32.93
C LEU A 2 -12.79 4.25 31.41
N THR A 3 -13.21 5.32 30.74
CA THR A 3 -13.09 5.48 29.29
C THR A 3 -11.66 5.85 28.98
N LEU A 4 -10.93 4.98 28.30
CA LEU A 4 -9.63 5.30 27.73
C LEU A 4 -9.83 6.22 26.51
N PRO A 5 -8.97 7.24 26.31
CA PRO A 5 -9.06 8.10 25.15
C PRO A 5 -8.66 7.30 23.89
N VAL A 6 -9.46 7.43 22.84
CA VAL A 6 -9.11 6.97 21.50
C VAL A 6 -7.97 7.88 21.03
N ILE A 7 -6.74 7.37 21.04
CA ILE A 7 -5.60 8.04 20.44
C ILE A 7 -5.79 7.87 18.93
N GLY A 8 -6.22 8.94 18.25
CA GLY A 8 -6.49 8.93 16.82
C GLY A 8 -5.26 8.54 16.01
N TRP A 9 -5.40 7.52 15.18
CA TRP A 9 -4.43 7.17 14.14
C TRP A 9 -4.80 7.89 12.84
N GLU A 10 -4.64 9.21 12.80
CA GLU A 10 -4.51 9.92 11.52
C GLU A 10 -3.03 9.99 11.16
N ARG A 11 -2.49 8.90 10.60
CA ARG A 11 -1.20 8.97 9.92
C ARG A 11 -1.45 9.29 8.45
N TYR A 12 -1.20 10.56 8.12
CA TYR A 12 -1.06 11.05 6.77
C TYR A 12 -0.02 10.18 6.02
N PHE A 13 -0.25 9.88 4.75
CA PHE A 13 0.57 8.95 3.97
C PHE A 13 1.64 9.71 3.17
N MET A 14 2.89 9.66 3.60
CA MET A 14 4.06 9.97 2.79
C MET A 14 4.24 8.91 1.70
N ILE A 15 4.41 9.37 0.45
CA ILE A 15 4.50 8.50 -0.73
C ILE A 15 5.86 8.72 -1.42
N PHE A 16 6.53 7.62 -1.76
CA PHE A 16 7.72 7.61 -2.60
C PHE A 16 7.30 7.35 -4.05
N ILE A 17 7.81 8.17 -4.98
CA ILE A 17 7.51 8.03 -6.41
C ILE A 17 8.83 7.96 -7.19
N ILE A 18 9.02 6.84 -7.90
CA ILE A 18 10.27 6.47 -8.58
C ILE A 18 9.95 5.88 -9.95
N ASN A 19 10.65 6.35 -10.98
CA ASN A 19 10.44 5.94 -12.36
C ASN A 19 8.98 6.04 -12.86
N ASP A 20 8.16 6.86 -12.21
CA ASP A 20 6.75 7.09 -12.51
C ASP A 20 6.43 8.59 -12.50
N ASP A 21 6.87 9.26 -13.56
CA ASP A 21 6.60 10.68 -13.78
C ASP A 21 5.10 10.95 -13.88
N GLU A 22 4.30 9.99 -14.34
CA GLU A 22 2.85 10.17 -14.51
C GLU A 22 2.14 10.22 -13.16
N SER A 23 2.44 9.28 -12.26
CA SER A 23 1.89 9.29 -10.90
C SER A 23 2.38 10.49 -10.09
N TYR A 24 3.64 10.91 -10.29
CA TYR A 24 4.13 12.15 -9.69
C TYR A 24 3.33 13.38 -10.16
N LEU A 25 3.13 13.52 -11.47
CA LEU A 25 2.35 14.62 -12.03
C LEU A 25 0.89 14.58 -11.58
N ARG A 26 0.28 13.39 -11.49
CA ARG A 26 -1.06 13.22 -10.91
C ARG A 26 -1.10 13.68 -9.45
N TRP A 27 -0.10 13.32 -8.64
CA TRP A 27 -0.04 13.68 -7.23
C TRP A 27 0.08 15.19 -7.02
N ILE A 28 0.99 15.89 -7.72
CA ILE A 28 1.17 17.35 -7.54
C ILE A 28 -0.06 18.15 -8.02
N ASN A 29 -0.78 17.63 -9.01
CA ASN A 29 -2.04 18.24 -9.48
C ASN A 29 -3.18 18.05 -8.47
N ALA A 30 -3.24 16.89 -7.81
CA ALA A 30 -4.24 16.61 -6.79
C ALA A 30 -3.95 17.30 -5.45
N ASN A 31 -2.69 17.64 -5.18
CA ASN A 31 -2.22 18.18 -3.90
C ASN A 31 -1.51 19.54 -4.07
N PRO A 32 -2.18 20.62 -4.51
CA PRO A 32 -1.54 21.90 -4.83
C PRO A 32 -0.92 22.62 -3.61
N SER A 33 -1.36 22.26 -2.39
CA SER A 33 -0.80 22.73 -1.12
C SER A 33 0.26 21.81 -0.52
N GLY A 34 0.47 20.62 -1.11
CA GLY A 34 1.36 19.60 -0.59
C GLY A 34 2.86 19.92 -0.74
N TYR A 35 3.67 19.04 -0.19
CA TYR A 35 5.12 19.13 -0.13
C TYR A 35 5.78 17.98 -0.87
N VAL A 36 6.93 18.28 -1.48
CA VAL A 36 7.72 17.31 -2.25
C VAL A 36 9.18 17.46 -1.86
N VAL A 37 9.80 16.39 -1.38
CA VAL A 37 11.25 16.27 -1.32
C VAL A 37 11.76 15.71 -2.64
N ASN A 38 12.59 16.48 -3.32
CA ASN A 38 13.44 15.98 -4.38
C ASN A 38 14.69 15.35 -3.74
N ALA A 39 14.79 14.03 -3.82
CA ALA A 39 15.90 13.27 -3.23
C ALA A 39 16.69 12.53 -4.30
N GLN A 40 17.96 12.25 -4.02
CA GLN A 40 18.72 11.29 -4.82
C GLN A 40 18.11 9.88 -4.68
N ASN A 41 18.33 9.02 -5.68
CA ASN A 41 18.01 7.60 -5.61
C ASN A 41 19.31 6.77 -5.69
N PRO A 42 19.70 6.04 -4.62
CA PRO A 42 19.07 6.02 -3.29
C PRO A 42 19.23 7.36 -2.54
N PRO A 43 18.37 7.65 -1.54
CA PRO A 43 18.47 8.87 -0.73
C PRO A 43 19.83 9.01 -0.06
N SER A 44 20.32 10.25 0.01
CA SER A 44 21.56 10.61 0.69
C SER A 44 21.29 11.82 1.59
N PRO A 45 21.89 11.88 2.79
CA PRO A 45 21.76 13.04 3.69
C PRO A 45 22.01 14.40 3.02
N ASN A 46 22.91 14.41 2.02
CA ASN A 46 23.40 15.63 1.38
C ASN A 46 22.52 16.12 0.22
N ASN A 47 21.46 15.40 -0.15
CA ASN A 47 20.69 15.69 -1.36
C ASN A 47 19.19 15.48 -1.13
N LEU A 48 18.64 16.27 -0.19
CA LEU A 48 17.22 16.31 0.16
C LEU A 48 16.69 17.75 0.04
N PHE A 49 15.98 18.05 -1.04
CA PHE A 49 15.46 19.39 -1.29
C PHE A 49 13.95 19.45 -1.17
N LEU A 50 13.45 20.22 -0.20
CA LEU A 50 12.03 20.44 0.02
C LEU A 50 11.46 21.50 -0.93
N HIS A 51 10.31 21.20 -1.51
CA HIS A 51 9.54 22.08 -2.37
C HIS A 51 8.06 22.07 -1.97
N ARG A 52 7.33 23.12 -2.33
CA ARG A 52 5.87 23.03 -2.49
C ARG A 52 5.55 22.32 -3.80
N SER A 53 4.49 21.52 -3.85
CA SER A 53 4.04 20.82 -5.06
C SER A 53 3.81 21.77 -6.25
N SER A 54 3.36 22.99 -5.98
CA SER A 54 3.17 24.07 -6.96
C SER A 54 4.47 24.73 -7.46
N CYS A 55 5.64 24.33 -6.96
CA CYS A 55 6.93 24.94 -7.33
C CYS A 55 7.28 24.66 -8.80
N SER A 56 7.45 25.73 -9.58
CA SER A 56 7.75 25.66 -11.02
C SER A 56 9.02 24.86 -11.38
N HIS A 57 9.97 24.73 -10.46
CA HIS A 57 11.19 23.93 -10.68
C HIS A 57 10.93 22.43 -10.76
N ILE A 58 9.81 21.97 -10.18
CA ILE A 58 9.43 20.56 -10.09
C ILE A 58 8.09 20.25 -10.78
N SER A 59 7.34 21.27 -11.24
CA SER A 59 6.03 21.11 -11.89
C SER A 59 5.97 21.61 -13.34
N SER A 60 7.05 22.16 -13.89
CA SER A 60 7.05 22.77 -15.22
C SER A 60 6.98 21.75 -16.35
N SER A 61 5.95 21.85 -17.21
CA SER A 61 5.78 21.03 -18.42
C SER A 61 6.93 21.09 -19.43
N LYS A 62 7.89 22.01 -19.26
CA LYS A 62 9.10 22.13 -20.10
C LYS A 62 10.21 21.15 -19.68
N ARG A 63 10.06 20.45 -18.57
CA ARG A 63 11.00 19.45 -18.06
C ARG A 63 10.33 18.08 -18.00
N SER A 64 11.15 17.04 -18.10
CA SER A 64 10.78 15.63 -17.96
C SER A 64 11.85 14.92 -17.14
N ASN A 65 11.63 13.66 -16.76
CA ASN A 65 12.50 12.89 -15.87
C ASN A 65 12.44 13.41 -14.43
N TRP A 66 11.23 13.53 -13.91
CA TRP A 66 11.00 14.00 -12.54
C TRP A 66 11.45 12.97 -11.52
N THR A 67 11.19 11.70 -11.80
CA THR A 67 11.38 10.56 -10.91
C THR A 67 12.33 9.51 -11.50
N THR A 68 12.87 9.77 -12.70
CA THR A 68 13.76 8.86 -13.42
C THR A 68 15.22 9.28 -13.30
N LYS A 69 16.14 8.40 -13.72
CA LYS A 69 17.60 8.52 -13.60
C LYS A 69 18.12 8.35 -12.17
N SER A 70 18.44 9.45 -11.48
CA SER A 70 19.16 9.45 -10.21
C SER A 70 18.37 10.12 -9.08
N TYR A 71 17.09 10.42 -9.31
CA TYR A 71 16.25 11.15 -8.37
C TYR A 71 14.95 10.40 -8.09
N LEU A 72 14.47 10.50 -6.86
CA LEU A 72 13.14 10.10 -6.44
C LEU A 72 12.39 11.28 -5.84
N LYS A 73 11.06 11.15 -5.74
CA LYS A 73 10.21 12.15 -5.08
C LYS A 73 9.58 11.54 -3.86
N VAL A 74 9.67 12.24 -2.72
CA VAL A 74 8.94 11.89 -1.50
C VAL A 74 7.88 12.96 -1.29
N CYS A 75 6.61 12.59 -1.30
CA CYS A 75 5.50 13.52 -1.34
C CYS A 75 4.63 13.32 -0.10
N SER A 76 4.25 14.41 0.56
CA SER A 76 3.26 14.38 1.66
C SER A 76 2.50 15.71 1.70
N ASN A 77 1.31 15.70 2.29
CA ASN A 77 0.60 16.92 2.65
C ASN A 77 1.07 17.50 3.99
N ASP A 78 1.85 16.74 4.76
CA ASP A 78 2.46 17.16 6.02
C ASP A 78 3.99 17.27 5.88
N VAL A 79 4.53 18.45 6.17
CA VAL A 79 5.98 18.70 6.13
C VAL A 79 6.70 18.02 7.29
N ASN A 80 6.03 17.78 8.42
CA ASN A 80 6.61 17.11 9.58
C ASN A 80 6.94 15.66 9.27
N GLU A 81 6.04 14.96 8.59
CA GLU A 81 6.27 13.58 8.14
C GLU A 81 7.53 13.46 7.25
N LEU A 82 7.73 14.44 6.36
CA LEU A 82 8.93 14.51 5.51
C LEU A 82 10.20 14.82 6.31
N ASN A 83 10.12 15.66 7.35
CA ASN A 83 11.24 15.96 8.25
C ASN A 83 11.61 14.74 9.10
N GLU A 84 10.62 14.03 9.66
CA GLU A 84 10.81 12.81 10.44
C GLU A 84 11.47 11.72 9.60
N TRP A 85 11.03 11.54 8.35
CA TRP A 85 11.68 10.62 7.42
C TRP A 85 13.13 11.02 7.10
N ALA A 86 13.37 12.30 6.80
CA ALA A 86 14.71 12.78 6.45
C ALA A 86 15.70 12.53 7.60
N THR A 87 15.31 12.88 8.82
CA THR A 87 16.18 12.75 10.00
C THR A 87 16.25 11.32 10.52
N GLY A 88 15.13 10.61 10.59
CA GLY A 88 15.05 9.27 11.20
C GLY A 88 15.47 8.14 10.28
N THR A 89 15.29 8.28 8.96
CA THR A 89 15.60 7.21 7.99
C THR A 89 16.82 7.51 7.14
N VAL A 90 16.99 8.77 6.71
CA VAL A 90 18.09 9.15 5.81
C VAL A 90 19.28 9.74 6.58
N ASP A 91 19.12 10.09 7.87
CA ASP A 91 20.11 10.80 8.68
C ASP A 91 20.54 12.13 8.02
N GLY A 92 19.57 12.87 7.48
CA GLY A 92 19.76 14.13 6.77
C GLY A 92 18.73 15.20 7.12
N GLU A 93 19.05 16.44 6.75
CA GLU A 93 18.16 17.59 6.94
C GLU A 93 17.57 18.06 5.59
N LEU A 94 16.32 18.51 5.62
CA LEU A 94 15.66 19.03 4.43
C LEU A 94 16.14 20.45 4.09
N ALA A 95 16.83 20.59 2.96
CA ALA A 95 17.18 21.89 2.41
C ALA A 95 15.97 22.52 1.71
N SER A 96 15.56 23.71 2.16
CA SER A 96 14.42 24.41 1.55
C SER A 96 14.76 25.01 0.18
N CYS A 97 13.89 24.82 -0.81
CA CYS A 97 14.04 25.44 -2.11
C CYS A 97 13.94 26.98 -1.99
N GLY A 98 14.99 27.70 -2.40
CA GLY A 98 15.00 29.17 -2.38
C GLY A 98 13.97 29.84 -3.28
N HIS A 99 13.40 29.13 -4.27
CA HIS A 99 12.39 29.66 -5.18
C HIS A 99 10.98 29.64 -4.56
N CYS A 100 10.51 28.47 -4.09
CA CYS A 100 9.16 28.36 -3.52
C CYS A 100 9.10 28.58 -2.01
N LYS A 101 10.26 28.60 -1.32
CA LYS A 101 10.39 28.85 0.12
C LYS A 101 9.32 28.11 0.92
N PRO A 102 9.32 26.76 0.87
CA PRO A 102 8.32 25.96 1.57
C PRO A 102 8.37 26.31 3.05
N ASP A 103 7.19 26.40 3.68
CA ASP A 103 7.12 26.71 5.10
C ASP A 103 7.46 25.43 5.86
N THR A 104 8.56 25.46 6.62
CA THR A 104 8.99 24.35 7.48
C THR A 104 8.52 24.53 8.92
N SER A 105 7.77 25.61 9.21
CA SER A 105 7.25 25.84 10.55
C SER A 105 6.18 24.80 10.85
N ASN A 106 6.40 24.10 11.97
CA ASN A 106 5.59 23.02 12.47
C ASN A 106 4.16 23.55 12.76
N GLN A 107 3.25 23.44 11.79
CA GLN A 107 1.86 23.85 11.96
C GLN A 107 1.12 22.80 12.79
N SER A 108 1.40 22.79 14.09
CA SER A 108 0.42 22.36 15.07
C SER A 108 -0.73 23.37 15.06
N GLU A 109 -1.64 23.27 14.10
CA GLU A 109 -2.86 24.07 14.15
C GLU A 109 -3.70 23.62 15.34
N LYS A 110 -3.76 24.51 16.34
CA LYS A 110 -4.78 24.52 17.39
C LYS A 110 -6.15 24.32 16.74
N ILE A 111 -6.80 23.21 17.08
CA ILE A 111 -8.23 23.01 16.87
C ILE A 111 -8.95 24.17 17.60
N SER A 112 -9.46 25.14 16.84
CA SER A 112 -10.41 26.11 17.38
C SER A 112 -11.80 25.47 17.33
N GLU A 113 -12.38 25.22 18.50
CA GLU A 113 -13.74 24.72 18.69
C GLU A 113 -14.77 25.71 18.13
N HIS A 114 -15.10 25.64 16.84
CA HIS A 114 -16.34 26.21 16.28
C HIS A 114 -16.96 25.19 15.30
N PRO A 115 -18.26 24.91 15.40
CA PRO A 115 -18.89 23.82 14.65
C PRO A 115 -19.09 24.24 13.20
N VAL A 116 -18.21 23.78 12.31
CA VAL A 116 -18.48 23.81 10.87
C VAL A 116 -19.27 22.55 10.54
N VAL A 117 -20.57 22.73 10.29
CA VAL A 117 -21.41 21.67 9.70
C VAL A 117 -20.98 21.52 8.25
N VAL A 118 -19.93 20.73 8.00
CA VAL A 118 -19.59 20.27 6.65
C VAL A 118 -20.38 19.01 6.40
N SER A 119 -21.28 19.08 5.43
CA SER A 119 -22.00 17.94 4.87
C SER A 119 -20.97 16.93 4.34
N LEU A 120 -20.80 15.84 5.08
CA LEU A 120 -19.94 14.71 4.71
C LEU A 120 -20.50 14.06 3.44
N THR A 121 -19.93 14.41 2.28
CA THR A 121 -20.06 13.59 1.08
C THR A 121 -19.11 12.41 1.21
N GLU A 122 -19.72 11.27 1.52
CA GLU A 122 -19.30 9.86 1.35
C GLU A 122 -17.91 9.43 1.88
N PRO A 123 -17.85 8.45 2.81
CA PRO A 123 -16.59 7.91 3.29
C PRO A 123 -15.89 7.16 2.16
N GLN A 124 -14.63 7.50 1.88
CA GLN A 124 -13.75 6.61 1.14
C GLN A 124 -13.65 5.31 1.96
N SER A 125 -14.24 4.24 1.45
CA SER A 125 -14.31 2.96 2.16
C SER A 125 -12.89 2.50 2.48
N GLU A 126 -12.50 2.53 3.76
CA GLU A 126 -11.27 1.91 4.22
C GLU A 126 -11.24 0.45 3.74
N VAL A 127 -10.17 0.07 3.04
CA VAL A 127 -10.02 -1.30 2.56
C VAL A 127 -9.83 -2.19 3.79
N GLU A 128 -10.85 -2.97 4.16
CA GLU A 128 -10.74 -3.92 5.29
C GLU A 128 -9.59 -4.90 5.04
N LEU A 129 -8.61 -4.88 5.95
CA LEU A 129 -7.45 -5.75 5.94
C LEU A 129 -7.82 -7.11 6.58
N PRO A 130 -7.57 -8.25 5.90
CA PRO A 130 -7.86 -9.57 6.46
C PRO A 130 -6.99 -9.88 7.69
N PHE A 131 -5.82 -9.24 7.79
CA PHE A 131 -4.81 -9.51 8.82
C PHE A 131 -5.24 -9.10 10.23
N LEU A 132 -6.20 -8.18 10.36
CA LEU A 132 -6.77 -7.81 11.67
C LEU A 132 -7.42 -9.02 12.39
N LYS A 133 -7.80 -10.05 11.64
CA LYS A 133 -8.38 -11.30 12.17
C LYS A 133 -7.32 -12.39 12.44
N TYR A 134 -6.06 -12.14 12.12
CA TYR A 134 -4.96 -13.08 12.34
C TYR A 134 -4.54 -13.01 13.82
N PRO A 135 -3.86 -14.05 14.36
CA PRO A 135 -3.23 -13.95 15.67
C PRO A 135 -2.37 -12.68 15.77
N ASP A 136 -2.44 -12.01 16.92
CA ASP A 136 -1.76 -10.73 17.18
C ASP A 136 -2.04 -9.66 16.11
N GLN A 137 -3.26 -9.66 15.55
CA GLN A 137 -3.70 -8.73 14.52
C GLN A 137 -2.79 -8.73 13.28
N GLY A 138 -2.15 -9.88 13.01
CA GLY A 138 -1.27 -10.07 11.87
C GLY A 138 0.11 -9.41 12.01
N ARG A 139 0.50 -9.03 13.23
CA ARG A 139 1.79 -8.41 13.59
C ARG A 139 2.75 -9.39 14.25
N ARG A 140 2.62 -10.67 13.91
CA ARG A 140 3.53 -11.74 14.30
C ARG A 140 3.60 -12.77 13.18
N PHE A 141 4.79 -13.35 12.97
CA PHE A 141 4.95 -14.54 12.15
C PHE A 141 4.14 -15.72 12.72
N LEU A 142 3.58 -16.53 11.81
CA LEU A 142 2.67 -17.63 12.11
C LEU A 142 3.28 -19.02 11.84
N GLY A 143 4.52 -19.04 11.36
CA GLY A 143 5.26 -20.22 10.99
C GLY A 143 5.31 -20.43 9.48
N LYS A 144 6.39 -21.09 9.04
CA LYS A 144 6.61 -21.43 7.65
C LYS A 144 5.48 -22.33 7.10
N ARG A 145 5.05 -22.03 5.88
CA ARG A 145 4.11 -22.85 5.12
C ARG A 145 4.60 -24.28 5.01
N SER A 146 3.69 -25.22 5.28
CA SER A 146 3.95 -26.66 5.26
C SER A 146 2.81 -27.43 4.59
N GLY A 147 3.17 -28.50 3.88
CA GLY A 147 2.25 -29.32 3.09
C GLY A 147 2.14 -28.88 1.62
N ASP A 148 1.40 -29.67 0.84
CA ASP A 148 1.56 -29.65 -0.64
C ASP A 148 0.37 -29.05 -1.40
N ASN A 149 -0.73 -28.70 -0.72
CA ASN A 149 -1.98 -28.35 -1.40
C ASN A 149 -2.87 -27.36 -0.62
N SER A 150 -3.49 -26.40 -1.33
CA SER A 150 -4.45 -25.43 -0.77
C SER A 150 -5.64 -26.08 -0.05
N ARG A 151 -6.18 -27.17 -0.60
CA ARG A 151 -7.38 -27.86 -0.08
C ARG A 151 -7.07 -28.95 0.95
N ARG A 152 -5.82 -29.42 1.05
CA ARG A 152 -5.50 -30.57 1.95
C ARG A 152 -4.36 -30.31 2.92
N GLY A 153 -3.51 -29.34 2.62
CA GLY A 153 -2.34 -28.96 3.40
C GLY A 153 -2.43 -27.50 3.83
N TYR A 154 -1.54 -26.66 3.30
CA TYR A 154 -1.30 -25.31 3.80
C TYR A 154 -2.55 -24.41 3.87
N GLY A 155 -3.53 -24.53 2.97
CA GLY A 155 -4.74 -23.70 3.05
C GLY A 155 -5.66 -24.08 4.21
N LEU A 156 -5.73 -25.36 4.57
CA LEU A 156 -6.41 -25.80 5.80
C LEU A 156 -5.67 -25.34 7.05
N THR A 157 -4.32 -25.37 7.02
CA THR A 157 -3.51 -24.83 8.11
C THR A 157 -3.75 -23.33 8.28
N LEU A 158 -3.73 -22.56 7.20
CA LEU A 158 -4.00 -21.11 7.23
C LEU A 158 -5.39 -20.81 7.82
N ARG A 159 -6.43 -21.55 7.40
CA ARG A 159 -7.77 -21.42 8.01
C ARG A 159 -7.75 -21.72 9.50
N ARG A 160 -7.07 -22.78 9.94
CA ARG A 160 -7.01 -23.12 11.38
C ARG A 160 -6.30 -22.05 12.20
N LEU A 161 -5.26 -21.44 11.65
CA LEU A 161 -4.51 -20.37 12.31
C LEU A 161 -5.30 -19.06 12.41
N THR A 162 -6.11 -18.74 11.40
CA THR A 162 -6.76 -17.42 11.26
C THR A 162 -8.27 -17.42 11.51
N GLY A 163 -8.90 -18.59 11.52
CA GLY A 163 -10.36 -18.73 11.60
C GLY A 163 -11.12 -18.33 10.34
N LEU A 164 -10.45 -17.83 9.30
CA LEU A 164 -11.10 -17.31 8.10
C LEU A 164 -11.57 -18.44 7.16
N SER A 165 -12.71 -18.22 6.49
CA SER A 165 -13.23 -19.10 5.43
C SER A 165 -13.33 -18.42 4.06
N SER A 166 -13.39 -17.09 4.01
CA SER A 166 -13.66 -16.36 2.77
C SER A 166 -12.41 -15.96 1.99
N CYS A 167 -12.57 -15.81 0.68
CA CYS A 167 -11.59 -15.15 -0.18
C CYS A 167 -11.37 -13.71 0.31
N ALA A 168 -10.12 -13.36 0.62
CA ALA A 168 -9.75 -12.05 1.14
C ALA A 168 -10.05 -10.89 0.17
N TYR A 169 -10.12 -11.19 -1.13
CA TYR A 169 -10.39 -10.19 -2.16
C TYR A 169 -11.89 -9.99 -2.39
N CYS A 170 -12.65 -11.06 -2.67
CA CYS A 170 -14.05 -10.93 -3.09
C CYS A 170 -15.10 -11.33 -2.05
N GLY A 171 -14.70 -11.88 -0.90
CA GLY A 171 -15.61 -12.26 0.18
C GLY A 171 -16.35 -13.58 -0.02
N MET A 172 -16.20 -14.27 -1.16
CA MET A 172 -16.76 -15.62 -1.37
C MET A 172 -16.30 -16.57 -0.26
N ASP A 173 -17.22 -17.22 0.46
CA ASP A 173 -16.88 -18.28 1.40
C ASP A 173 -16.36 -19.50 0.64
N LEU A 174 -15.14 -19.94 0.94
CA LEU A 174 -14.46 -21.04 0.24
C LEU A 174 -14.72 -22.41 0.88
N PHE A 175 -15.55 -22.47 1.92
CA PHE A 175 -15.84 -23.65 2.74
C PHE A 175 -17.34 -23.93 2.88
N ASP A 176 -18.22 -23.13 2.28
CA ASP A 176 -19.68 -23.27 2.35
C ASP A 176 -20.25 -24.36 1.43
N SER A 177 -19.56 -24.65 0.33
CA SER A 177 -20.00 -25.53 -0.75
C SER A 177 -18.84 -26.29 -1.37
N TYR A 178 -19.13 -27.41 -2.03
CA TYR A 178 -18.11 -28.19 -2.73
C TYR A 178 -17.52 -27.41 -3.91
N GLU A 179 -18.34 -26.65 -4.62
CA GLU A 179 -17.94 -25.84 -5.76
C GLU A 179 -16.96 -24.73 -5.34
N HIS A 180 -17.26 -23.98 -4.28
CA HIS A 180 -16.33 -22.97 -3.76
C HIS A 180 -15.07 -23.59 -3.17
N TRP A 181 -15.19 -24.76 -2.52
CA TRP A 181 -14.05 -25.53 -2.04
C TRP A 181 -13.08 -25.91 -3.17
N LEU A 182 -13.57 -26.24 -4.37
CA LEU A 182 -12.72 -26.50 -5.54
C LEU A 182 -11.95 -25.25 -6.00
N LEU A 183 -12.47 -24.05 -5.75
CA LEU A 183 -11.83 -22.78 -6.10
C LEU A 183 -10.77 -22.33 -5.07
N LEU A 184 -10.69 -22.97 -3.90
CA LEU A 184 -9.77 -22.59 -2.83
C LEU A 184 -8.30 -22.60 -3.28
N GLN A 185 -7.66 -21.45 -3.12
CA GLN A 185 -6.22 -21.20 -3.27
C GLN A 185 -5.68 -20.42 -2.06
N VAL A 186 -4.34 -20.39 -1.97
CA VAL A 186 -3.63 -19.51 -1.03
C VAL A 186 -2.72 -18.60 -1.83
N ASP A 187 -2.90 -17.30 -1.64
CA ASP A 187 -2.12 -16.26 -2.29
C ASP A 187 -0.98 -15.81 -1.38
N HIS A 188 0.18 -15.51 -1.96
CA HIS A 188 1.26 -14.81 -1.26
C HIS A 188 1.04 -13.32 -1.50
N VAL A 189 0.72 -12.59 -0.44
CA VAL A 189 0.30 -11.20 -0.54
C VAL A 189 1.41 -10.36 -1.12
N ILE A 190 2.60 -10.42 -0.51
CA ILE A 190 3.86 -10.02 -1.16
C ILE A 190 4.26 -11.16 -2.10
N PRO A 191 4.21 -10.98 -3.44
CA PRO A 191 4.56 -12.03 -4.37
C PRO A 191 6.03 -12.44 -4.22
N THR A 192 6.33 -13.71 -4.41
CA THR A 192 7.70 -14.23 -4.30
C THR A 192 8.69 -13.52 -5.24
N THR A 193 8.23 -13.09 -6.42
CA THR A 193 9.06 -12.34 -7.38
C THR A 193 9.47 -10.97 -6.83
N VAL A 194 8.52 -10.24 -6.23
CA VAL A 194 8.77 -8.95 -5.57
C VAL A 194 9.70 -9.15 -4.38
N GLY A 195 9.41 -10.13 -3.52
CA GLY A 195 10.25 -10.43 -2.36
C GLY A 195 11.69 -10.78 -2.74
N LYS A 196 11.89 -11.62 -3.77
CA LYS A 196 13.22 -11.95 -4.29
C LYS A 196 13.96 -10.74 -4.85
N ARG A 197 13.27 -9.86 -5.58
CA ARG A 197 13.85 -8.62 -6.11
C ARG A 197 14.37 -7.72 -5.00
N LEU A 198 13.63 -7.63 -3.90
CA LEU A 198 13.98 -6.80 -2.75
C LEU A 198 14.96 -7.48 -1.79
N GLY A 199 15.25 -8.78 -1.95
CA GLY A 199 16.10 -9.51 -1.02
C GLY A 199 15.42 -9.82 0.32
N ILE A 200 14.09 -9.93 0.33
CA ILE A 200 13.33 -10.35 1.53
C ILE A 200 13.67 -11.82 1.83
N PRO A 201 13.95 -12.16 3.11
CA PRO A 201 14.19 -13.54 3.51
C PRO A 201 13.06 -14.47 3.07
N VAL A 202 13.42 -15.64 2.51
CA VAL A 202 12.43 -16.59 1.96
C VAL A 202 11.52 -17.11 3.06
N GLU A 203 12.02 -17.24 4.28
CA GLU A 203 11.26 -17.62 5.47
C GLU A 203 10.14 -16.64 5.79
N TRP A 204 10.30 -15.34 5.52
CA TRP A 204 9.25 -14.33 5.71
C TRP A 204 8.21 -14.44 4.60
N LEU A 205 8.67 -14.59 3.35
CA LEU A 205 7.78 -14.75 2.20
C LEU A 205 6.93 -16.02 2.27
N GLU A 206 7.50 -17.10 2.81
CA GLU A 206 6.84 -18.40 3.00
C GLU A 206 6.14 -18.53 4.35
N ASP A 207 6.09 -17.49 5.18
CA ASP A 207 5.34 -17.51 6.44
C ASP A 207 3.83 -17.34 6.21
N TYR A 208 3.01 -18.01 7.02
CA TYR A 208 1.55 -17.88 6.92
C TYR A 208 1.03 -16.45 7.16
N SER A 209 1.80 -15.59 7.84
CA SER A 209 1.49 -14.17 7.99
C SER A 209 1.49 -13.40 6.67
N ASN A 210 2.18 -13.88 5.62
CA ASN A 210 2.18 -13.29 4.27
C ASN A 210 1.15 -13.94 3.32
N MET A 211 0.24 -14.77 3.86
CA MET A 211 -0.68 -15.56 3.04
C MET A 211 -2.12 -15.14 3.30
N VAL A 212 -2.96 -15.26 2.27
CA VAL A 212 -4.42 -15.12 2.41
C VAL A 212 -5.15 -16.23 1.68
N LEU A 213 -6.35 -16.58 2.15
CA LEU A 213 -7.27 -17.41 1.39
C LEU A 213 -7.80 -16.63 0.18
N ALA A 214 -7.78 -17.25 -1.00
CA ALA A 214 -8.26 -16.63 -2.23
C ALA A 214 -9.03 -17.64 -3.09
N CYS A 215 -10.03 -17.19 -3.84
CA CYS A 215 -10.59 -18.01 -4.92
C CYS A 215 -9.62 -18.02 -6.12
N SER A 216 -9.68 -19.06 -6.94
CA SER A 216 -8.80 -19.25 -8.10
C SER A 216 -8.80 -18.05 -9.06
N ALA A 217 -9.96 -17.44 -9.31
CA ALA A 217 -10.08 -16.26 -10.14
C ALA A 217 -9.31 -15.06 -9.54
N CYS A 218 -9.60 -14.68 -8.29
CA CYS A 218 -8.89 -13.56 -7.64
C CYS A 218 -7.39 -13.80 -7.52
N ASN A 219 -6.97 -15.04 -7.26
CA ASN A 219 -5.55 -15.41 -7.18
C ASN A 219 -4.85 -15.32 -8.55
N SER A 220 -5.60 -15.49 -9.66
CA SER A 220 -5.06 -15.31 -11.01
C SER A 220 -5.05 -13.84 -11.46
N PHE A 221 -5.96 -13.02 -10.93
CA PHE A 221 -5.99 -11.59 -11.20
C PHE A 221 -4.84 -10.90 -10.47
N ASP A 222 -4.11 -10.04 -11.19
CA ASP A 222 -2.94 -9.33 -10.65
C ASP A 222 -1.88 -10.29 -10.04
N ASN A 223 -1.75 -11.49 -10.60
CA ASN A 223 -0.78 -12.51 -10.16
C ASN A 223 0.68 -12.11 -10.44
N GLN A 224 0.89 -11.09 -11.25
CA GLN A 224 2.18 -10.48 -11.57
C GLN A 224 2.28 -9.09 -10.94
N PHE A 225 1.66 -8.89 -9.77
CA PHE A 225 1.76 -7.61 -9.08
C PHE A 225 3.22 -7.15 -9.03
N ASP A 226 3.48 -6.10 -9.79
CA ASP A 226 4.76 -5.45 -9.89
C ASP A 226 4.48 -3.97 -9.78
N ASP A 227 4.75 -3.43 -8.60
CA ASP A 227 4.54 -2.04 -8.31
C ASP A 227 5.90 -1.36 -8.16
N PRO A 228 6.22 -0.40 -9.03
CA PRO A 228 7.53 0.24 -9.05
C PRO A 228 7.77 1.13 -7.82
N ASP A 229 6.76 1.42 -7.00
CA ASP A 229 6.95 2.13 -5.72
C ASP A 229 7.42 1.19 -4.61
N VAL A 230 7.29 -0.13 -4.80
CA VAL A 230 7.71 -1.14 -3.84
C VAL A 230 9.19 -1.46 -4.06
N ILE A 231 10.05 -0.59 -3.53
CA ILE A 231 11.50 -0.57 -3.80
C ILE A 231 12.40 -0.84 -2.61
N PHE A 232 11.89 -0.74 -1.39
CA PHE A 232 12.68 -0.95 -0.18
C PHE A 232 12.42 -2.33 0.41
N ALA A 233 13.51 -3.00 0.78
CA ALA A 233 13.46 -4.23 1.54
C ALA A 233 13.14 -3.90 3.01
N PRO A 234 12.12 -4.53 3.63
CA PRO A 234 11.87 -4.37 5.05
C PRO A 234 13.08 -4.86 5.84
N GLN A 235 13.52 -4.05 6.81
CA GLN A 235 14.64 -4.35 7.71
C GLN A 235 14.16 -4.97 9.03
N THR A 236 12.88 -4.80 9.35
CA THR A 236 12.25 -5.29 10.58
C THR A 236 11.00 -6.11 10.25
N GLU A 237 10.52 -6.89 11.22
CA GLU A 237 9.27 -7.66 11.08
C GLU A 237 8.07 -6.72 10.88
N ASP A 238 8.05 -5.60 11.62
CA ASP A 238 7.00 -4.59 11.51
C ASP A 238 6.94 -3.97 10.12
N GLU A 239 8.10 -3.60 9.56
CA GLU A 239 8.19 -3.11 8.18
C GLU A 239 7.73 -4.15 7.15
N PHE A 240 7.97 -5.44 7.41
CA PHE A 240 7.48 -6.51 6.54
C PHE A 240 5.95 -6.60 6.58
N PHE A 241 5.34 -6.49 7.76
CA PHE A 241 3.89 -6.47 7.90
C PHE A 241 3.27 -5.21 7.29
N ASP A 242 3.91 -4.05 7.42
CA ASP A 242 3.47 -2.82 6.77
C ASP A 242 3.55 -2.92 5.24
N LEU A 243 4.64 -3.49 4.72
CA LEU A 243 4.79 -3.77 3.30
C LEU A 243 3.68 -4.71 2.80
N ARG A 244 3.38 -5.77 3.55
CA ARG A 244 2.31 -6.73 3.22
C ARG A 244 0.95 -6.04 3.16
N ASP A 245 0.61 -5.25 4.17
CA ASP A 245 -0.68 -4.56 4.28
C ASP A 245 -0.86 -3.53 3.17
N MET A 246 0.21 -2.78 2.84
CA MET A 246 0.24 -1.87 1.70
C MET A 246 0.04 -2.62 0.38
N VAL A 247 0.79 -3.72 0.14
CA VAL A 247 0.67 -4.52 -1.09
C VAL A 247 -0.76 -5.06 -1.24
N PHE A 248 -1.36 -5.58 -0.17
CA PHE A 248 -2.74 -6.02 -0.19
C PHE A 248 -3.71 -4.89 -0.57
N THR A 249 -3.53 -3.72 0.04
CA THR A 249 -4.35 -2.52 -0.20
C THR A 249 -4.24 -2.04 -1.65
N LYS A 250 -3.05 -2.13 -2.26
CA LYS A 250 -2.85 -1.82 -3.69
C LYS A 250 -3.43 -2.90 -4.62
N ARG A 251 -3.29 -4.19 -4.28
CA ARG A 251 -3.73 -5.33 -5.11
C ARG A 251 -5.25 -5.48 -5.15
N LYS A 252 -5.94 -5.35 -4.01
CA LYS A 252 -7.39 -5.56 -3.91
C LYS A 252 -8.22 -4.74 -4.93
N PRO A 253 -8.04 -3.42 -5.10
CA PRO A 253 -8.78 -2.65 -6.11
C PRO A 253 -8.41 -3.04 -7.55
N ARG A 254 -7.15 -3.45 -7.82
CA ARG A 254 -6.75 -3.95 -9.15
C ARG A 254 -7.48 -5.26 -9.47
N ILE A 255 -7.56 -6.17 -8.52
CA ILE A 255 -8.31 -7.43 -8.62
C ILE A 255 -9.81 -7.15 -8.82
N HIS A 256 -10.41 -6.22 -8.07
CA HIS A 256 -11.81 -5.84 -8.24
C HIS A 256 -12.09 -5.21 -9.61
N LYS A 257 -11.14 -4.45 -10.16
CA LYS A 257 -11.23 -3.94 -11.54
C LYS A 257 -11.25 -5.10 -12.55
N CYS A 258 -10.38 -6.10 -12.40
CA CYS A 258 -10.42 -7.31 -13.23
C CYS A 258 -11.76 -8.04 -13.11
N GLN A 259 -12.28 -8.21 -11.89
CA GLN A 259 -13.60 -8.82 -11.67
C GLN A 259 -14.73 -8.06 -12.35
N SER A 260 -14.70 -6.72 -12.30
CA SER A 260 -15.71 -5.87 -12.94
C SER A 260 -15.67 -6.03 -14.46
N SER A 261 -14.48 -6.11 -15.05
CA SER A 261 -14.31 -6.39 -16.48
C SER A 261 -14.83 -7.78 -16.87
N GLU A 262 -14.47 -8.83 -16.12
CA GLU A 262 -14.94 -10.20 -16.37
C GLU A 262 -16.46 -10.33 -16.22
N ARG A 263 -17.04 -9.67 -15.21
CA ARG A 263 -18.48 -9.60 -15.02
C ARG A 263 -19.17 -8.94 -16.21
N SER A 264 -18.65 -7.80 -16.67
CA SER A 264 -19.20 -7.08 -17.82
C SER A 264 -19.14 -7.93 -19.09
N PHE A 265 -18.03 -8.64 -19.31
CA PHE A 265 -17.89 -9.59 -20.42
C PHE A 265 -18.91 -10.72 -20.33
N PHE A 266 -19.07 -11.33 -19.14
CA PHE A 266 -20.02 -12.41 -18.92
C PHE A 266 -21.48 -11.95 -19.13
N GLU A 267 -21.86 -10.81 -18.57
CA GLU A 267 -23.21 -10.25 -18.67
C GLU A 267 -23.55 -9.78 -20.10
N GLY A 268 -22.54 -9.40 -20.88
CA GLY A 268 -22.69 -9.11 -22.31
C GLY A 268 -22.96 -10.35 -23.17
N LYS A 269 -22.84 -11.56 -22.59
CA LYS A 269 -23.11 -12.85 -23.23
C LYS A 269 -22.61 -12.97 -24.68
N PRO A 270 -21.34 -12.64 -24.97
CA PRO A 270 -20.84 -12.58 -26.35
C PRO A 270 -20.92 -13.91 -27.10
N TRP A 271 -21.03 -15.03 -26.39
CA TRP A 271 -21.24 -16.36 -26.99
C TRP A 271 -22.66 -16.60 -27.52
N GLU A 272 -23.64 -15.76 -27.18
CA GLU A 272 -25.00 -15.84 -27.73
C GLU A 272 -25.11 -15.12 -29.09
N HIS A 273 -24.13 -14.30 -29.47
CA HIS A 273 -24.11 -13.53 -30.71
C HIS A 273 -23.03 -14.08 -31.66
N LYS A 274 -23.46 -14.52 -32.85
CA LYS A 274 -22.58 -15.03 -33.91
C LYS A 274 -21.96 -13.90 -34.72
#